data_AF-A0A663FJR3-F1
#
_entry.id   AF-A0A663FJR3-F1
#
_cell.length_a   1.000
_cell.length_b   1.000
_cell.length_c   1.000
_cell.angle_alpha   90.00
_cell.angle_beta   90.00
_cell.angle_gamma   90.00
#
_symmetry.space_group_name_H-M   'P 1'
#
loop_
_entity.id
_entity.type
_entity.pdbx_description
1 polymer ?
#
loop_
_entity_poly.entity_id
_entity_poly.type
_entity_poly.pdbx_seq_one_letter_code
_entity_poly.pdbx_strand_id
1 'polypeptide(L)'
;MNCEQKMNDGTYWIDPNLGCSSDTIQVICNFTNGGQTCLSPITVSKLDFDIGRVQMNFLRLLSSEVVQHITIHCLNTSVWREGSSEKPSEKAVRFRAWNGQMFEADGQLRPEVAADDCKIKDGRWHRTLFSFRTQDPQQLPIVNIYNLPPSEPGKQYHLEVGPVCFL
;
A
#
# COMPACT_ATOMS: atom_id res chain seq x y z
N MET A 1 20.59 26.77 2.85
CA MET A 1 20.74 26.28 4.23
C MET A 1 20.63 24.77 4.14
N ASN A 2 21.76 24.06 4.16
CA ASN A 2 21.74 22.60 4.28
C ASN A 2 21.45 22.30 5.76
N CYS A 3 20.34 21.64 6.05
CA CYS A 3 20.14 21.05 7.36
C CYS A 3 21.17 19.91 7.51
N GLU A 4 22.37 20.22 8.02
CA GLU A 4 23.41 19.23 8.34
C GLU A 4 23.17 18.56 9.70
N GLN A 5 21.90 18.24 10.01
CA GLN A 5 21.60 17.33 11.10
C GLN A 5 21.47 15.93 10.52
N LYS A 6 22.44 15.07 10.83
CA LYS A 6 22.31 13.63 10.59
C LYS A 6 21.20 13.09 11.49
N MET A 7 20.02 12.94 10.91
CA MET A 7 18.89 12.29 11.56
C MET A 7 18.95 10.77 11.33
N ASN A 8 18.43 9.99 12.27
CA ASN A 8 18.36 8.54 12.17
C ASN A 8 16.98 8.12 11.65
N ASP A 9 16.89 6.98 10.98
CA ASP A 9 15.60 6.41 10.60
C ASP A 9 14.73 6.16 11.84
N GLY A 10 13.43 6.44 11.74
CA GLY A 10 12.53 6.27 12.88
C GLY A 10 11.21 7.03 12.77
N THR A 11 10.48 7.08 13.87
CA THR A 11 9.18 7.75 13.95
C THR A 11 9.35 9.22 14.33
N TYR A 12 8.71 10.11 13.57
CA TYR A 12 8.77 11.55 13.74
C TYR A 12 7.38 12.18 13.63
N TRP A 13 7.23 13.38 14.17
CA TRP A 13 6.09 14.25 13.93
C TRP A 13 6.49 15.32 12.92
N ILE A 14 5.73 15.46 11.85
CA ILE A 14 5.97 16.46 10.82
C ILE A 14 4.73 17.34 10.62
N ASP A 15 4.97 18.56 10.12
CA ASP A 15 3.91 19.50 9.73
C ASP A 15 4.09 19.93 8.27
N PRO A 16 3.59 19.15 7.30
CA PRO A 16 3.71 19.47 5.88
C PRO A 16 3.12 20.84 5.48
N ASN A 17 2.05 21.30 6.15
CA ASN A 17 1.36 22.55 5.81
C ASN A 17 1.96 23.79 6.49
N LEU A 18 2.91 23.62 7.44
CA LEU A 18 3.62 24.67 8.18
C LEU A 18 2.69 25.62 8.97
N GLY A 19 1.46 25.22 9.21
CA GLY A 19 0.41 26.01 9.83
C GLY A 19 0.42 25.89 11.36
N CYS A 20 -0.74 25.59 11.93
CA CYS A 20 -0.86 25.39 13.37
C CYS A 20 -0.41 23.97 13.73
N SER A 21 0.67 23.83 14.49
CA SER A 21 1.29 22.54 14.82
C SER A 21 0.40 21.51 15.54
N SER A 22 -0.82 21.89 15.91
CA SER A 22 -1.83 21.00 16.49
C SER A 22 -2.30 19.90 15.54
N ASP A 23 -2.13 20.06 14.23
CA ASP A 23 -2.51 19.07 13.21
C ASP A 23 -1.30 18.32 12.60
N THR A 24 -0.18 18.31 13.34
CA THR A 24 1.00 17.51 13.02
C THR A 24 0.64 16.03 12.88
N ILE A 25 1.35 15.35 11.99
CA ILE A 25 1.14 13.93 11.69
C ILE A 25 2.35 13.11 12.11
N GLN A 26 2.09 11.91 12.62
CA GLN A 26 3.13 10.94 12.92
C GLN A 26 3.49 10.14 11.66
N VAL A 27 4.77 10.06 11.35
CA VAL A 27 5.32 9.37 10.17
C VAL A 27 6.54 8.54 10.55
N ILE A 28 6.90 7.59 9.70
CA ILE A 28 8.20 6.94 9.72
C ILE A 28 9.08 7.62 8.68
N CYS A 29 10.18 8.23 9.09
CA CYS A 29 11.17 8.80 8.18
C CYS A 29 12.31 7.81 7.98
N ASN A 30 12.65 7.57 6.71
CA ASN A 30 13.82 6.80 6.31
C ASN A 30 14.82 7.72 5.59
N PHE A 31 15.75 8.26 6.36
CA PHE A 31 16.82 9.14 5.88
C PHE A 31 17.91 8.36 5.16
N THR A 32 18.10 7.07 5.46
CA THR A 32 19.05 6.22 4.70
C THR A 32 18.58 5.95 3.27
N ASN A 33 17.27 5.96 3.02
CA ASN A 33 16.64 5.75 1.72
C ASN A 33 16.20 7.06 1.05
N GLY A 34 17.03 8.10 1.13
CA GLY A 34 16.78 9.37 0.44
C GLY A 34 15.81 10.33 1.13
N GLY A 35 15.39 10.04 2.37
CA GLY A 35 14.47 10.91 3.13
C GLY A 35 12.99 10.56 2.96
N GLN A 36 12.66 9.29 2.69
CA GLN A 36 11.27 8.86 2.53
C GLN A 36 10.43 9.13 3.78
N THR A 37 9.23 9.63 3.57
CA THR A 37 8.21 9.88 4.60
C THR A 37 7.08 8.87 4.43
N CYS A 38 6.93 7.96 5.39
CA CYS A 38 5.97 6.86 5.35
C CYS A 38 4.82 7.06 6.34
N LEU A 39 3.59 7.03 5.83
CA LEU A 39 2.37 6.99 6.64
C LEU A 39 1.96 5.54 6.87
N SER A 40 1.81 5.16 8.13
CA SER A 40 1.29 3.84 8.50
C SER A 40 -0.24 3.85 8.49
N PRO A 41 -0.89 2.73 8.12
CA PRO A 41 -2.33 2.62 8.32
C PRO A 41 -2.65 2.55 9.82
N ILE A 42 -3.88 2.92 10.19
CA ILE A 42 -4.37 2.86 11.58
C ILE A 42 -4.28 1.42 12.12
N THR A 43 -4.61 0.45 11.28
CA THR A 43 -4.36 -0.97 11.55
C THR A 43 -3.77 -1.64 10.32
N VAL A 44 -2.91 -2.64 10.51
CA VAL A 44 -2.35 -3.43 9.41
C VAL A 44 -3.39 -4.22 8.62
N SER A 45 -4.63 -4.29 9.08
CA SER A 45 -5.71 -5.04 8.44
C SER A 45 -6.69 -4.18 7.63
N LYS A 46 -6.54 -2.84 7.64
CA LYS A 46 -7.49 -1.91 7.00
C LYS A 46 -6.77 -0.87 6.16
N LEU A 47 -7.42 -0.45 5.08
CA LEU A 47 -6.97 0.62 4.19
C LEU A 47 -7.40 2.00 4.75
N ASP A 48 -7.01 2.28 5.98
CA ASP A 48 -7.39 3.50 6.69
C ASP A 48 -6.13 4.18 7.23
N PHE A 49 -5.96 5.47 6.95
CA PHE A 49 -4.78 6.26 7.28
C PHE A 49 -5.22 7.51 8.02
N ASP A 50 -4.69 7.73 9.23
CA ASP A 50 -5.04 8.88 10.05
C ASP A 50 -4.30 10.14 9.57
N ILE A 51 -4.78 10.72 8.47
CA ILE A 51 -4.25 11.96 7.90
C ILE A 51 -5.36 12.86 7.36
N GLY A 52 -5.33 14.12 7.77
CA GLY A 52 -6.22 15.15 7.24
C GLY A 52 -5.93 15.47 5.78
N ARG A 53 -6.98 15.84 5.02
CA ARG A 53 -6.87 16.17 3.59
C ARG A 53 -5.81 17.25 3.29
N VAL A 54 -5.69 18.25 4.15
CA VAL A 54 -4.70 19.34 3.98
C VAL A 54 -3.28 18.77 4.08
N GLN A 55 -2.97 18.06 5.15
CA GLN A 55 -1.63 17.48 5.35
C GLN A 55 -1.27 16.48 4.24
N MET A 56 -2.24 15.66 3.81
CA MET A 56 -2.05 14.74 2.69
C MET A 56 -1.74 15.47 1.37
N ASN A 57 -2.42 16.58 1.09
CA ASN A 57 -2.17 17.36 -0.13
C ASN A 57 -0.77 17.97 -0.13
N PHE A 58 -0.31 18.51 0.99
CA PHE A 58 1.05 19.05 1.09
C PHE A 58 2.11 17.96 0.97
N LEU A 59 1.91 16.80 1.62
CA LEU A 59 2.81 15.67 1.46
C LEU A 59 2.96 15.26 -0.02
N ARG A 60 1.85 15.19 -0.75
CA ARG A 60 1.86 14.92 -2.20
C ARG A 60 2.56 15.98 -3.03
N LEU A 61 2.34 17.26 -2.73
CA LEU A 61 2.98 18.38 -3.44
C LEU A 61 4.50 18.42 -3.25
N LEU A 62 4.97 17.96 -2.09
CA LEU A 62 6.38 17.95 -1.71
C LEU A 62 7.10 16.66 -2.13
N SER A 63 6.42 15.76 -2.83
CA SER A 63 6.96 14.45 -3.22
C SER A 63 6.98 14.28 -4.73
N SER A 64 7.95 13.51 -5.20
CA SER A 64 8.17 13.11 -6.58
C SER A 64 7.66 11.70 -6.87
N GLU A 65 7.71 10.82 -5.87
CA GLU A 65 7.32 9.42 -6.00
C GLU A 65 6.53 8.95 -4.78
N VAL A 66 5.65 7.97 -4.99
CA VAL A 66 4.95 7.27 -3.91
C VAL A 66 4.96 5.77 -4.15
N VAL A 67 5.16 5.02 -3.05
CA VAL A 67 5.18 3.56 -3.01
C VAL A 67 4.27 3.06 -1.91
N GLN A 68 3.52 1.99 -2.18
CA GLN A 68 2.79 1.24 -1.18
C GLN A 68 2.88 -0.27 -1.47
N HIS A 69 2.90 -1.07 -0.42
CA HIS A 69 2.82 -2.53 -0.52
C HIS A 69 1.57 -3.05 0.20
N ILE A 70 0.92 -4.04 -0.39
CA ILE A 70 -0.18 -4.78 0.25
C ILE A 70 0.10 -6.26 0.11
N THR A 71 0.05 -6.97 1.23
CA THR A 71 0.16 -8.42 1.27
C THR A 71 -1.20 -9.01 1.56
N ILE A 72 -1.64 -9.95 0.73
CA ILE A 72 -2.84 -10.75 1.00
C ILE A 72 -2.38 -12.14 1.40
N HIS A 73 -2.62 -12.48 2.66
CA HIS A 73 -2.39 -13.83 3.18
C HIS A 73 -3.62 -14.68 2.91
N CYS A 74 -3.41 -15.91 2.50
CA CYS A 74 -4.45 -16.77 1.95
C CYS A 74 -4.27 -18.22 2.42
N LEU A 75 -5.39 -18.88 2.67
CA LEU A 75 -5.46 -20.30 2.99
C LEU A 75 -6.37 -20.96 1.96
N ASN A 76 -5.81 -21.85 1.12
CA ASN A 76 -6.51 -22.58 0.06
C ASN A 76 -7.35 -21.71 -0.89
N THR A 77 -7.00 -20.44 -1.06
CA THR A 77 -7.74 -19.50 -1.91
C THR A 77 -6.77 -18.68 -2.76
N SER A 78 -7.13 -18.50 -4.03
CA SER A 78 -6.35 -17.76 -5.01
C SER A 78 -6.86 -16.32 -5.10
N VAL A 79 -5.93 -15.35 -5.13
CA VAL A 79 -6.28 -13.91 -5.17
C VAL A 79 -5.83 -13.23 -6.46
N TRP A 80 -4.87 -13.82 -7.18
CA TRP A 80 -4.33 -13.25 -8.42
C TRP A 80 -4.38 -14.25 -9.57
N ARG A 81 -3.53 -15.29 -9.56
CA ARG A 81 -3.55 -16.39 -10.54
C ARG A 81 -4.22 -17.63 -9.97
N GLU A 82 -4.78 -18.44 -10.85
CA GLU A 82 -5.42 -19.70 -10.48
C GLU A 82 -4.77 -20.90 -11.19
N GLY A 83 -4.51 -21.95 -10.42
CA GLY A 83 -3.94 -23.20 -10.92
C GLY A 83 -2.53 -23.01 -11.49
N SER A 84 -2.28 -23.64 -12.64
CA SER A 84 -1.02 -23.55 -13.39
C SER A 84 -0.99 -22.40 -14.40
N SER A 85 -2.04 -21.58 -14.47
CA SER A 85 -2.06 -20.43 -15.39
C SER A 85 -1.02 -19.39 -14.98
N GLU A 86 -0.20 -18.96 -15.94
CA GLU A 86 0.69 -17.82 -15.75
C GLU A 86 -0.03 -16.48 -15.85
N LYS A 87 -1.22 -16.45 -16.45
CA LYS A 87 -2.05 -15.25 -16.58
C LYS A 87 -2.93 -15.05 -15.35
N PRO A 88 -3.14 -13.79 -14.91
CA PRO A 88 -4.10 -13.48 -13.85
C PRO A 88 -5.51 -13.99 -14.17
N SER A 89 -6.24 -14.38 -13.13
CA SER A 89 -7.63 -14.81 -13.24
C SER A 89 -8.56 -13.62 -13.52
N GLU A 90 -9.70 -13.85 -14.17
CA GLU A 90 -10.76 -12.84 -14.30
C GLU A 90 -11.31 -12.40 -12.93
N LYS A 91 -11.18 -13.26 -11.92
CA LYS A 91 -11.55 -13.01 -10.52
C LYS A 91 -10.41 -12.42 -9.70
N ALA A 92 -9.30 -12.04 -10.32
CA ALA A 92 -8.19 -11.41 -9.62
C ALA A 92 -8.64 -10.16 -8.85
N VAL A 93 -7.99 -9.93 -7.71
CA VAL A 93 -8.24 -8.74 -6.90
C VAL A 93 -7.95 -7.47 -7.69
N ARG A 94 -8.74 -6.43 -7.41
CA ARG A 94 -8.60 -5.12 -8.04
C ARG A 94 -8.47 -4.06 -6.96
N PHE A 95 -7.59 -3.09 -7.15
CA PHE A 95 -7.27 -2.10 -6.12
C PHE A 95 -7.68 -0.71 -6.59
N ARG A 96 -8.45 0.00 -5.77
CA ARG A 96 -8.83 1.38 -6.04
C ARG A 96 -7.85 2.32 -5.36
N ALA A 97 -7.23 3.18 -6.15
CA ALA A 97 -6.36 4.24 -5.68
C ALA A 97 -7.18 5.44 -5.17
N TRP A 98 -6.54 6.34 -4.43
CA TRP A 98 -7.17 7.53 -3.85
C TRP A 98 -7.81 8.44 -4.89
N ASN A 99 -7.17 8.59 -6.06
CA ASN A 99 -7.70 9.39 -7.17
C ASN A 99 -8.83 8.68 -7.96
N GLY A 100 -9.25 7.49 -7.53
CA GLY A 100 -10.33 6.72 -8.14
C GLY A 100 -9.92 5.79 -9.28
N GLN A 101 -8.65 5.82 -9.71
CA GLN A 101 -8.14 4.88 -10.71
C GLN A 101 -8.07 3.45 -10.14
N MET A 102 -8.15 2.47 -11.04
CA MET A 102 -8.16 1.05 -10.72
C MET A 102 -6.85 0.39 -11.18
N PHE A 103 -6.19 -0.31 -10.26
CA PHE A 103 -5.12 -1.25 -10.56
C PHE A 103 -5.72 -2.66 -10.70
N GLU A 104 -5.64 -3.25 -11.88
CA GLU A 104 -6.23 -4.55 -12.20
C GLU A 104 -5.44 -5.27 -13.31
N ALA A 105 -5.60 -6.58 -13.43
CA ALA A 105 -4.79 -7.41 -14.32
C ALA A 105 -4.96 -7.09 -15.82
N ASP A 106 -6.19 -6.78 -16.23
CA ASP A 106 -6.61 -6.48 -17.59
C ASP A 106 -6.63 -4.98 -17.90
N GLY A 107 -6.41 -4.13 -16.89
CA GLY A 107 -6.42 -2.68 -17.00
C GLY A 107 -5.11 -2.07 -17.51
N GLN A 108 -5.15 -0.76 -17.72
CA GLN A 108 -3.98 0.04 -18.09
C GLN A 108 -2.98 0.15 -16.93
N LEU A 109 -3.49 0.32 -15.71
CA LEU A 109 -2.68 0.30 -14.49
C LEU A 109 -2.69 -1.12 -13.95
N ARG A 110 -1.53 -1.78 -13.97
CA ARG A 110 -1.35 -3.12 -13.42
C ARG A 110 -0.54 -3.04 -12.14
N PRO A 111 -0.95 -3.72 -11.06
CA PRO A 111 -0.10 -3.84 -9.89
C PRO A 111 1.12 -4.71 -10.22
N GLU A 112 2.26 -4.37 -9.63
CA GLU A 112 3.41 -5.26 -9.65
C GLU A 112 3.17 -6.38 -8.62
N VAL A 113 3.40 -7.63 -9.03
CA VAL A 113 3.20 -8.80 -8.16
C VAL A 113 4.55 -9.43 -7.88
N ALA A 114 5.13 -9.10 -6.72
CA ALA A 114 6.47 -9.53 -6.34
C ALA A 114 6.53 -11.03 -6.00
N ALA A 115 5.45 -11.57 -5.44
CA ALA A 115 5.28 -13.00 -5.19
C ALA A 115 3.79 -13.37 -5.18
N ASP A 116 3.46 -14.58 -5.62
CA ASP A 116 2.08 -15.09 -5.73
C ASP A 116 2.05 -16.59 -5.43
N ASP A 117 2.05 -16.90 -4.14
CA ASP A 117 2.01 -18.27 -3.62
C ASP A 117 0.57 -18.70 -3.29
N CYS A 118 -0.41 -17.79 -3.37
CA CYS A 118 -1.83 -18.08 -3.13
C CYS A 118 -2.49 -19.04 -4.13
N LYS A 119 -1.79 -19.37 -5.22
CA LYS A 119 -2.21 -20.44 -6.14
C LYS A 119 -2.05 -21.84 -5.51
N ILE A 120 -1.26 -21.99 -4.45
CA ILE A 120 -0.97 -23.26 -3.78
C ILE A 120 -2.12 -23.60 -2.82
N LYS A 121 -2.71 -24.79 -2.97
CA LYS A 121 -3.86 -25.28 -2.18
C LYS A 121 -3.47 -26.52 -1.37
N ASP A 122 -2.50 -26.37 -0.47
CA ASP A 122 -1.89 -27.44 0.34
C ASP A 122 -2.35 -27.46 1.81
N GLY A 123 -3.35 -26.63 2.17
CA GLY A 123 -3.80 -26.47 3.55
C GLY A 123 -2.91 -25.60 4.43
N ARG A 124 -1.89 -24.94 3.88
CA ARG A 124 -1.02 -23.99 4.59
C ARG A 124 -1.32 -22.55 4.19
N TRP A 125 -0.91 -21.63 5.04
CA TRP A 125 -0.96 -20.21 4.74
C TRP A 125 0.13 -19.84 3.74
N HIS A 126 -0.28 -19.14 2.70
CA HIS A 126 0.57 -18.54 1.68
C HIS A 126 0.27 -17.05 1.57
N ARG A 127 0.97 -16.35 0.69
CA ARG A 127 0.77 -14.92 0.49
C ARG A 127 1.00 -14.49 -0.96
N THR A 128 0.33 -13.40 -1.32
CA THR A 128 0.60 -12.64 -2.55
C THR A 128 1.00 -11.23 -2.17
N LEU A 129 2.11 -10.75 -2.71
CA LEU A 129 2.68 -9.43 -2.43
C LEU A 129 2.46 -8.51 -3.63
N PHE A 130 1.69 -7.45 -3.41
CA PHE A 130 1.43 -6.42 -4.39
C PHE A 130 2.27 -5.17 -4.08
N SER A 131 2.94 -4.63 -5.09
CA SER A 131 3.65 -3.36 -5.04
C SER A 131 3.01 -2.35 -5.97
N PHE A 132 2.77 -1.15 -5.45
CA PHE A 132 2.25 -0.01 -6.19
C PHE A 132 3.31 1.08 -6.13
N ARG A 133 3.90 1.42 -7.27
CA ARG A 133 4.91 2.46 -7.42
C ARG A 133 4.51 3.40 -8.54
N THR A 134 4.57 4.71 -8.28
CA THR A 134 4.17 5.72 -9.26
C THR A 134 4.82 7.06 -8.99
N GLN A 135 5.04 7.81 -10.08
CA GLN A 135 5.54 9.19 -10.07
C GLN A 135 4.38 10.22 -10.01
N ASP A 136 3.13 9.76 -9.84
CA ASP A 136 1.98 10.61 -9.51
C ASP A 136 1.56 10.38 -8.04
N PRO A 137 2.04 11.22 -7.09
CA PRO A 137 1.70 11.11 -5.67
C PRO A 137 0.20 11.17 -5.37
N GLN A 138 -0.64 11.67 -6.29
CA GLN A 138 -2.09 11.76 -6.08
C GLN A 138 -2.79 10.41 -6.19
N GLN A 139 -2.15 9.40 -6.81
CA GLN A 139 -2.73 8.07 -6.97
C GLN A 139 -2.86 7.33 -5.64
N LEU A 140 -1.83 7.30 -4.81
CA LEU A 140 -1.81 6.51 -3.57
C LEU A 140 -2.23 7.34 -2.33
N PRO A 141 -2.75 6.70 -1.27
CA PRO A 141 -2.81 5.25 -1.01
C PRO A 141 -3.92 4.52 -1.75
N ILE A 142 -3.86 3.19 -1.72
CA ILE A 142 -4.99 2.31 -2.02
C ILE A 142 -6.05 2.48 -0.94
N VAL A 143 -7.30 2.70 -1.37
CA VAL A 143 -8.45 2.98 -0.50
C VAL A 143 -9.50 1.87 -0.52
N ASN A 144 -9.45 0.97 -1.50
CA ASN A 144 -10.32 -0.21 -1.52
C ASN A 144 -9.72 -1.40 -2.29
N ILE A 145 -10.14 -2.62 -1.93
CA ILE A 145 -9.83 -3.86 -2.66
C ILE A 145 -11.15 -4.55 -3.03
N TYR A 146 -11.31 -4.86 -4.30
CA TYR A 146 -12.44 -5.62 -4.84
C TYR A 146 -12.03 -7.04 -5.18
N ASN A 147 -13.02 -7.92 -5.33
CA ASN A 147 -12.85 -9.34 -5.64
C ASN A 147 -12.02 -10.12 -4.61
N LEU A 148 -12.03 -9.69 -3.35
CA LEU A 148 -11.50 -10.51 -2.26
C LEU A 148 -12.31 -11.82 -2.16
N PRO A 149 -11.65 -12.97 -1.92
CA PRO A 149 -12.34 -14.25 -1.89
C PRO A 149 -13.34 -14.30 -0.73
N PRO A 150 -14.49 -14.98 -0.90
CA PRO A 150 -15.42 -15.17 0.20
C PRO A 150 -14.80 -16.03 1.31
N SER A 151 -15.20 -15.76 2.56
CA SER A 151 -14.82 -16.60 3.70
C SER A 151 -15.68 -17.86 3.69
N GLU A 152 -15.09 -19.01 3.39
CA GLU A 152 -15.74 -20.31 3.38
C GLU A 152 -15.02 -21.26 4.37
N PRO A 153 -15.68 -22.31 4.90
CA PRO A 153 -15.01 -23.30 5.73
C PRO A 153 -13.76 -23.87 5.02
N GLY A 154 -12.58 -23.69 5.63
CA GLY A 154 -11.30 -24.14 5.06
C GLY A 154 -10.68 -23.22 4.01
N LYS A 155 -11.32 -22.09 3.67
CA LYS A 155 -10.75 -21.03 2.82
C LYS A 155 -10.82 -19.69 3.54
N GLN A 156 -9.67 -19.09 3.78
CA GLN A 156 -9.58 -17.83 4.53
C GLN A 156 -8.60 -16.89 3.87
N TYR A 157 -8.74 -15.61 4.17
CA TYR A 157 -7.74 -14.60 3.85
C TYR A 157 -7.65 -13.59 4.99
N HIS A 158 -6.51 -12.92 5.07
CA HIS A 158 -6.40 -11.67 5.82
C HIS A 158 -5.49 -10.70 5.09
N LEU A 159 -5.71 -9.42 5.35
CA LEU A 159 -4.93 -8.34 4.76
C LEU A 159 -3.79 -7.93 5.69
N GLU A 160 -2.66 -7.61 5.09
CA GLU A 160 -1.55 -6.88 5.69
C GLU A 160 -1.25 -5.67 4.80
N VAL A 161 -1.74 -4.51 5.22
CA VAL A 161 -1.59 -3.22 4.57
C VAL A 161 -0.29 -2.60 5.04
N GLY A 162 0.64 -2.38 4.11
CA GLY A 162 1.88 -1.67 4.38
C GLY A 162 1.70 -0.15 4.40
N PRO A 163 2.70 0.58 4.91
CA PRO A 163 2.69 2.04 4.87
C PRO A 163 2.72 2.55 3.43
N VAL A 164 2.21 3.77 3.23
CA VAL A 164 2.39 4.53 1.99
C VAL A 164 3.56 5.50 2.18
N CYS A 165 4.60 5.33 1.38
CA CYS A 165 5.87 6.05 1.49
C CYS A 165 6.04 7.03 0.35
N PHE A 166 6.30 8.28 0.70
CA PHE A 166 6.50 9.40 -0.19
C PHE A 166 7.98 9.79 -0.22
N LEU A 167 8.51 10.07 -1.42
CA LEU A 167 9.87 10.55 -1.63
C LEU A 167 9.88 11.91 -2.34
#